data_AF-A0A831JKJ4-F1
#
_entry.id   AF-A0A831JKJ4-F1
#
_cell.length_a   1.000
_cell.length_b   1.000
_cell.length_c   1.000
_cell.angle_alpha   90.00
_cell.angle_beta   90.00
_cell.angle_gamma   90.00
#
_symmetry.space_group_name_H-M   'P 1'
#
loop_
_entity.id
_entity.type
_entity.pdbx_description
1 polymer ?
#
loop_
_entity_poly.entity_id
_entity_poly.type
_entity_poly.pdbx_seq_one_letter_code
_entity_poly.pdbx_strand_id
1 'polypeptide(L)'
;DDRVPLLDQRRTRSLEDRFNVQYIRPLLGLGYKTIRELTEKLFAIEVKESEKLEKSDYEVELRYLLRNKGIDPLMIFPKRHLQSRVLGWKKEKAHL
;
A
#
# COMPACT_ATOMS: atom_id res chain seq x y z
N ASP A 1 10.86 4.79 1.11
CA ASP A 1 10.39 3.41 1.33
C ASP A 1 9.36 3.39 2.43
N ASP A 2 8.14 2.98 2.09
CA ASP A 2 7.10 2.69 3.09
C ASP A 2 7.60 1.59 4.02
N ARG A 3 7.69 1.92 5.31
CA ARG A 3 8.01 0.97 6.36
C ARG A 3 6.71 0.41 6.90
N VAL A 4 6.19 -0.60 6.22
CA VAL A 4 5.07 -1.39 6.75
C VAL A 4 5.54 -2.14 8.01
N PRO A 5 4.73 -2.21 9.08
CA PRO A 5 5.08 -2.96 10.27
C PRO A 5 5.40 -4.42 9.91
N LEU A 6 6.65 -4.83 10.12
CA LEU A 6 7.05 -6.22 9.96
C LEU A 6 6.62 -6.98 11.23
N LEU A 7 5.65 -7.88 11.12
CA LEU A 7 5.45 -8.86 12.19
C LEU A 7 6.68 -9.79 12.21
N ASP A 8 7.33 -9.85 13.37
CA ASP A 8 8.36 -10.86 13.61
C ASP A 8 7.74 -12.26 13.68
N GLN A 9 8.58 -13.29 13.66
CA GLN A 9 8.13 -14.68 13.65
C GLN A 9 7.27 -15.04 14.88
N ARG A 10 7.57 -14.47 16.06
CA ARG A 10 6.83 -14.76 17.28
C ARG A 10 5.42 -14.18 17.21
N ARG A 11 5.30 -12.94 16.74
CA ARG A 11 4.02 -12.26 16.55
C ARG A 11 3.16 -12.93 15.48
N THR A 12 3.78 -13.37 14.39
CA THR A 12 3.09 -14.14 13.34
C THR A 12 2.50 -15.42 13.90
N ARG A 13 3.31 -16.26 14.58
CA ARG A 13 2.81 -17.50 15.21
C ARG A 13 1.69 -17.23 16.20
N SER A 14 1.87 -16.25 17.07
CA SER A 14 0.83 -15.86 18.03
C SER A 14 -0.47 -15.40 17.38
N LEU A 15 -0.42 -14.79 16.20
CA LEU A 15 -1.61 -14.40 15.44
C LEU A 15 -2.27 -15.63 14.82
N GLU A 16 -1.50 -16.49 14.17
CA GLU A 16 -1.99 -17.73 13.53
C GLU A 16 -2.65 -18.66 14.56
N ASP A 17 -1.97 -18.89 15.70
CA ASP A 17 -2.44 -19.78 16.76
C ASP A 17 -3.72 -19.26 17.44
N ARG A 18 -3.77 -17.95 17.76
CA ARG A 18 -4.92 -17.37 18.48
C ARG A 18 -6.19 -17.30 17.64
N PHE A 19 -6.05 -17.09 16.34
CA PHE A 19 -7.18 -16.90 15.44
C PHE A 19 -7.44 -18.11 14.53
N ASN A 20 -6.60 -19.15 14.59
CA ASN A 20 -6.65 -20.32 13.71
C ASN A 20 -6.66 -19.92 12.22
N VAL A 21 -5.72 -19.05 11.83
CA VAL A 21 -5.58 -18.51 10.47
C VAL A 21 -4.16 -18.72 9.94
N GLN A 22 -3.98 -18.58 8.63
CA GLN A 22 -2.67 -18.54 7.98
C GLN A 22 -2.34 -17.09 7.60
N TYR A 23 -1.19 -16.58 8.03
CA TYR A 23 -0.76 -15.22 7.71
C TYR A 23 0.25 -15.23 6.57
N ILE A 24 -0.22 -14.87 5.37
CA ILE A 24 0.59 -14.88 4.15
C ILE A 24 0.96 -13.45 3.77
N ARG A 25 2.22 -13.27 3.36
CA ARG A 25 2.75 -11.99 2.88
C ARG A 25 3.30 -12.16 1.45
N PRO A 26 2.45 -12.10 0.41
CA PRO A 26 2.84 -12.46 -0.95
C PRO A 26 4.00 -11.64 -1.52
N LEU A 27 4.15 -10.40 -1.05
CA LEU A 27 5.18 -9.47 -1.52
C LEU A 27 6.46 -9.51 -0.66
N LEU A 28 6.49 -10.30 0.43
CA LEU A 28 7.69 -10.41 1.26
C LEU A 28 8.81 -11.07 0.46
N GLY A 29 9.96 -10.41 0.39
CA GLY A 29 11.10 -10.86 -0.42
C GLY A 29 11.15 -10.27 -1.83
N LEU A 30 10.10 -9.55 -2.26
CA LEU A 30 10.12 -8.80 -3.53
C LEU A 30 10.55 -7.35 -3.26
N GLY A 31 11.66 -6.94 -3.88
CA GLY A 31 12.14 -5.56 -3.79
C GLY A 31 11.25 -4.58 -4.56
N TYR A 32 11.37 -3.29 -4.25
CA TYR A 32 10.59 -2.23 -4.90
C TYR A 32 10.70 -2.27 -6.44
N LYS A 33 11.90 -2.46 -6.99
CA LYS A 33 12.11 -2.54 -8.45
C LYS A 33 11.33 -3.70 -9.07
N THR A 34 11.38 -4.89 -8.45
CA THR A 34 10.66 -6.07 -8.92
C THR A 34 9.15 -5.87 -8.87
N ILE A 35 8.63 -5.31 -7.77
CA ILE A 35 7.21 -4.99 -7.66
C ILE A 35 6.82 -3.97 -8.74
N ARG A 36 7.62 -2.94 -8.95
CA ARG A 36 7.38 -1.91 -9.98
C ARG A 36 7.31 -2.52 -11.38
N GLU A 37 8.27 -3.37 -11.74
CA GLU A 37 8.30 -4.06 -13.03
C GLU A 37 7.09 -4.98 -13.23
N LEU A 38 6.71 -5.77 -12.21
CA LEU A 38 5.52 -6.62 -12.27
C LEU A 38 4.25 -5.78 -12.44
N THR A 39 4.16 -4.69 -11.70
CA THR A 39 3.04 -3.76 -11.72
C THR A 39 2.89 -3.12 -13.11
N GLU A 40 4.00 -2.66 -13.71
CA GLU A 40 4.04 -2.12 -15.07
C GLU A 40 3.74 -3.19 -16.14
N LYS A 41 4.10 -4.45 -15.93
CA LYS A 41 3.79 -5.54 -16.88
C LYS A 41 2.32 -5.95 -16.84
N LEU A 42 1.75 -6.05 -15.64
CA LEU A 42 0.43 -6.66 -15.42
C LEU A 42 -0.72 -5.66 -15.53
N PHE A 43 -0.50 -4.38 -15.18
CA PHE A 43 -1.60 -3.43 -14.99
C PHE A 43 -1.50 -2.19 -15.88
N ALA A 44 -2.66 -1.70 -16.29
CA ALA A 44 -2.83 -0.34 -16.79
C ALA A 44 -2.97 0.59 -15.58
N ILE A 45 -2.07 1.56 -15.45
CA ILE A 45 -1.93 2.39 -14.25
C ILE A 45 -1.98 3.86 -14.63
N GLU A 46 -2.72 4.63 -13.85
CA GLU A 46 -2.73 6.09 -13.91
C GLU A 46 -2.08 6.65 -12.65
N VAL A 47 -1.12 7.57 -12.79
CA VAL A 47 -0.49 8.27 -11.65
C VAL A 47 -1.07 9.68 -11.55
N LYS A 48 -1.64 10.03 -10.41
CA LYS A 48 -2.21 11.36 -10.11
C LYS A 48 -1.72 11.88 -8.77
N GLU A 49 -1.76 13.19 -8.59
CA GLU A 49 -1.56 13.79 -7.26
C GLU A 49 -2.74 13.41 -6.34
N SER A 50 -2.40 13.01 -5.11
CA SER A 50 -3.31 12.37 -4.15
C SER A 50 -4.51 13.21 -3.71
N GLU A 51 -4.51 14.52 -3.99
CA GLU A 51 -5.57 15.44 -3.58
C GLU A 51 -6.91 15.16 -4.30
N LYS A 52 -6.91 14.28 -5.32
CA LYS A 52 -8.09 13.98 -6.15
C LYS A 52 -8.54 12.51 -6.10
N LEU A 53 -7.95 11.67 -5.25
CA LEU A 53 -8.27 10.24 -5.16
C LEU A 53 -8.65 9.87 -3.73
N GLU A 54 -9.81 9.22 -3.57
CA GLU A 54 -10.23 8.64 -2.29
C GLU A 54 -9.19 7.60 -1.84
N LYS A 55 -8.63 7.78 -0.64
CA LYS A 55 -7.68 6.80 -0.08
C LYS A 55 -8.47 5.71 0.66
N SER A 56 -8.05 4.46 0.50
CA SER A 56 -8.60 3.31 1.24
C SER A 56 -7.88 3.05 2.56
N ASP A 57 -6.80 3.78 2.87
CA ASP A 57 -5.93 3.51 4.01
C ASP A 57 -6.23 4.42 5.21
N TYR A 58 -5.77 4.00 6.39
CA TYR A 58 -5.87 4.73 7.66
C TYR A 58 -5.34 6.18 7.62
N GLU A 59 -4.55 6.55 6.62
CA GLU A 59 -3.95 7.88 6.49
C GLU A 59 -4.99 9.01 6.51
N VAL A 60 -6.12 8.86 5.81
CA VAL A 60 -7.15 9.92 5.73
C VAL A 60 -7.77 10.16 7.10
N GLU A 61 -8.17 9.08 7.78
CA GLU A 61 -8.75 9.14 9.11
C GLU A 61 -7.75 9.72 10.12
N LEU A 62 -6.49 9.28 10.08
CA LEU A 62 -5.43 9.79 10.95
C LEU A 62 -5.19 11.28 10.73
N ARG A 63 -5.12 11.75 9.47
CA ARG A 63 -4.97 13.18 9.16
C ARG A 63 -6.15 14.00 9.68
N TYR A 64 -7.37 13.48 9.56
CA TYR A 64 -8.56 14.12 10.11
C TYR A 64 -8.49 14.23 11.64
N LEU A 65 -8.16 13.13 12.33
CA LEU A 65 -8.01 13.12 13.78
C LEU A 65 -6.90 14.05 14.29
N LEU A 66 -5.78 14.15 13.57
CA LEU A 66 -4.69 15.07 13.90
C LEU A 66 -5.14 16.54 13.81
N ARG A 67 -5.86 16.90 12.74
CA ARG A 67 -6.44 18.25 12.60
C ARG A 67 -7.40 18.59 13.72
N ASN A 68 -8.26 17.65 14.11
CA ASN A 68 -9.18 17.83 15.23
C ASN A 68 -8.45 18.04 16.57
N LYS A 69 -7.22 17.54 16.69
CA LYS A 69 -6.32 17.77 17.84
C LYS A 69 -5.46 19.03 17.69
N GLY A 70 -5.64 19.82 16.63
CA GLY A 70 -4.84 21.02 16.35
C GLY A 70 -3.43 20.73 15.85
N ILE A 71 -3.13 19.50 15.44
CA ILE A 71 -1.81 19.09 14.93
C ILE A 71 -1.86 19.14 13.40
N ASP A 72 -0.92 19.87 12.78
CA ASP A 72 -0.78 19.86 11.33
C ASP A 72 -0.27 18.48 10.85
N PRO A 73 -1.07 17.72 10.07
CA PRO A 73 -0.65 16.40 9.60
C PRO A 73 0.56 16.45 8.65
N LEU A 74 0.86 17.59 8.03
CA LEU A 74 2.03 17.75 7.16
C LEU A 74 3.36 17.72 7.94
N MET A 75 3.33 17.79 9.27
CA MET A 75 4.51 17.54 10.10
C MET A 75 4.87 16.05 10.20
N ILE A 76 3.90 15.16 9.94
CA ILE A 76 4.06 13.71 10.11
C ILE A 76 4.06 13.00 8.75
N PHE A 77 3.16 13.43 7.85
CA PHE A 77 3.01 12.84 6.53
C PHE A 77 3.65 13.70 5.44
N PRO A 78 4.16 13.10 4.35
CA PRO A 78 4.72 13.83 3.22
C PRO A 78 3.81 14.92 2.65
N LYS A 79 4.42 15.99 2.14
CA LYS A 79 3.69 17.12 1.52
C LYS A 79 3.11 16.77 0.16
N ARG A 80 3.83 15.98 -0.64
CA ARG A 80 3.38 15.47 -1.93
C ARG A 80 3.21 13.97 -1.85
N HIS A 81 2.03 13.50 -2.25
CA HIS A 81 1.77 12.09 -2.45
C HIS A 81 1.32 11.89 -3.89
N LEU A 82 2.12 11.14 -4.64
CA LEU A 82 1.69 10.59 -5.92
C LEU A 82 0.96 9.28 -5.62
N GLN A 83 -0.20 9.10 -6.24
CA GLN A 83 -0.98 7.89 -6.13
C GLN A 83 -1.13 7.23 -7.49
N SER A 84 -0.97 5.92 -7.50
CA SER A 84 -1.18 5.07 -8.66
C SER A 84 -2.54 4.40 -8.53
N ARG A 85 -3.40 4.57 -9.53
CA ARG A 85 -4.68 3.87 -9.66
C ARG A 85 -4.56 2.79 -10.72
N VAL A 86 -4.86 1.54 -10.35
CA VAL A 86 -5.02 0.46 -11.33
C VAL A 86 -6.34 0.67 -12.06
N LEU A 87 -6.29 0.85 -13.37
CA LEU A 87 -7.45 0.97 -14.25
C LEU A 87 -7.94 -0.39 -14.76
N GLY A 88 -7.07 -1.41 -14.70
CA GLY A 88 -7.37 -2.78 -15.11
C GLY A 88 -6.11 -3.56 -15.44
N TRP A 89 -6.30 -4.78 -15.92
CA TRP A 89 -5.21 -5.61 -16.44
C TRP A 89 -4.76 -5.11 -17.81
N LYS A 90 -3.45 -5.17 -18.07
CA LYS A 90 -2.95 -5.09 -19.44
C LYS A 90 -3.40 -6.36 -20.16
N LYS A 91 -4.09 -6.21 -21.29
CA LYS A 91 -4.38 -7.35 -22.16
C LYS A 91 -3.05 -7.94 -22.60
N GLU A 92 -2.84 -9.22 -22.37
CA GLU A 92 -1.75 -9.94 -23.04
C GLU A 92 -1.94 -9.74 -24.54
N LYS A 93 -0.86 -9.44 -25.26
CA LYS A 93 -0.82 -9.82 -26.66
C LYS A 93 -0.94 -11.34 -26.62
N ALA A 94 -2.09 -11.86 -27.03
CA ALA A 94 -2.27 -13.29 -27.25
C ALA A 94 -1.15 -13.72 -28.20
N HIS A 95 -0.11 -14.33 -27.66
CA HIS A 95 0.83 -15.10 -28.44
C HIS A 95 0.15 -16.47 -28.64
N LEU A 96 -0.75 -16.48 -29.62
CA LEU A 96 -1.12 -17.70 -30.36
C LEU A 96 -0.09 -17.88 -31.47
#